data_AF-A0A959UUS7-F1
#
_entry.id   AF-A0A959UUS7-F1
#
_cell.length_a   1.000
_cell.length_b   1.000
_cell.length_c   1.000
_cell.angle_alpha   90.00
_cell.angle_beta   90.00
_cell.angle_gamma   90.00
#
_symmetry.space_group_name_H-M   'P 1'
#
loop_
_entity.id
_entity.type
_entity.pdbx_description
1 polymer ?
#
loop_
_entity_poly.entity_id
_entity_poly.type
_entity_poly.pdbx_seq_one_letter_code
_entity_poly.pdbx_strand_id
1 'polypeptide(L)' 'YIAVDRSQRGQGVGKRLMQEAISTASGGIALHVEPENPAKLLYESLGFTNKYLEMRLAK' A
#
# COMPACT_ATOMS: atom_id res chain seq x y z
N TYR A 1 -0.76 9.40 -2.00
CA TYR A 1 0.19 9.12 -0.90
C TYR A 1 -0.62 8.80 0.34
N ILE A 2 -0.32 7.69 1.03
CA ILE A 2 -0.95 7.31 2.31
C ILE A 2 0.14 7.24 3.37
N ALA A 3 -0.12 7.83 4.53
CA ALA A 3 0.76 7.75 5.68
C ALA A 3 -0.07 7.67 6.96
N VAL A 4 0.48 6.98 7.94
CA VAL A 4 -0.03 6.99 9.31
C VAL A 4 1.12 7.38 10.22
N ASP A 5 0.77 8.10 11.29
CA ASP A 5 1.75 8.42 12.32
C ASP A 5 2.39 7.14 12.89
N ARG A 6 3.66 7.24 13.31
CA ARG A 6 4.40 6.07 13.84
C ARG A 6 3.70 5.44 15.04
N SER A 7 3.10 6.24 15.92
CA SER A 7 2.37 5.76 17.09
C SER A 7 1.13 4.96 16.73
N GLN A 8 0.57 5.16 15.53
CA GLN A 8 -0.69 4.54 15.08
C GLN A 8 -0.47 3.24 14.29
N ARG A 9 0.79 2.84 14.09
CA ARG A 9 1.13 1.59 13.41
C ARG A 9 0.66 0.38 14.22
N GLY A 10 0.21 -0.66 13.53
CA GLY A 10 -0.36 -1.86 14.16
C GLY A 10 -1.78 -1.69 14.71
N GLN A 11 -2.33 -0.47 14.75
CA GLN A 11 -3.68 -0.18 15.28
C GLN A 11 -4.79 -0.23 14.22
N GLY A 12 -4.51 -0.75 13.03
CA GLY A 12 -5.48 -0.89 11.94
C GLY A 12 -5.94 0.42 11.29
N VAL A 13 -5.29 1.56 11.58
CA VAL A 13 -5.64 2.86 10.96
C VAL A 13 -5.39 2.83 9.44
N GLY A 14 -4.21 2.36 9.02
CA GLY A 14 -3.88 2.25 7.59
C GLY A 14 -4.83 1.32 6.82
N LYS A 15 -5.29 0.24 7.46
CA LYS A 15 -6.27 -0.67 6.86
C LYS A 15 -7.60 0.02 6.60
N ARG A 16 -8.12 0.75 7.60
CA ARG A 16 -9.37 1.52 7.47
C ARG A 16 -9.29 2.56 6.35
N LEU A 17 -8.18 3.32 6.30
CA LEU A 17 -7.94 4.30 5.24
C LEU A 17 -7.94 3.66 3.85
N MET A 18 -7.27 2.53 3.68
CA MET A 18 -7.25 1.83 2.39
C MET A 18 -8.61 1.23 2.02
N GLN A 19 -9.35 0.68 2.98
CA GLN A 19 -10.69 0.14 2.73
C GLN A 19 -11.65 1.23 2.23
N GLU A 20 -11.59 2.43 2.82
CA GLU A 20 -12.37 3.57 2.37
C GLU A 20 -11.95 4.04 0.97
N ALA A 21 -10.65 4.09 0.69
CA ALA A 21 -10.17 4.41 -0.65
C ALA A 21 -10.63 3.39 -1.70
N ILE A 22 -10.65 2.10 -1.34
CA ILE A 22 -11.12 1.02 -2.21
C ILE A 22 -12.64 1.11 -2.44
N SER A 23 -13.43 1.38 -1.40
CA SER A 23 -14.90 1.44 -1.51
C SER A 23 -15.38 2.64 -2.32
N THR A 24 -14.63 3.74 -2.30
CA THR A 24 -15.00 5.00 -2.97
C THR A 24 -14.44 5.15 -4.37
N ALA A 25 -13.35 4.44 -4.70
CA ALA A 25 -12.77 4.50 -6.03
C ALA A 25 -13.66 3.80 -7.07
N SER A 26 -13.90 4.48 -8.19
CA SER A 26 -14.49 3.87 -9.37
C SER A 26 -13.38 3.36 -10.29
N GLY A 27 -13.19 2.04 -10.35
CA GLY A 27 -12.18 1.39 -11.21
C GLY A 27 -11.01 0.78 -10.45
N GLY A 28 -9.94 0.46 -11.18
CA GLY A 28 -8.74 -0.18 -10.61
C GLY A 28 -7.86 0.81 -9.83
N ILE A 29 -7.22 0.33 -8.77
CA ILE A 29 -6.29 1.12 -7.94
C ILE A 29 -4.88 0.56 -8.14
N ALA A 30 -3.92 1.46 -8.39
CA ALA A 30 -2.50 1.14 -8.43
C ALA A 30 -1.76 1.93 -7.35
N LEU A 31 -0.73 1.31 -6.77
CA LEU A 31 0.18 1.94 -5.82
C LEU A 31 1.61 1.47 -6.07
N HIS A 32 2.56 2.26 -5.59
CA HIS A 32 3.97 1.90 -5.57
C HIS A 32 4.43 1.73 -4.11
N VAL A 33 5.17 0.66 -3.84
CA VAL A 33 5.69 0.35 -2.51
C VAL A 33 7.05 -0.31 -2.67
N GLU A 34 8.02 0.17 -1.89
CA GLU A 34 9.36 -0.45 -1.81
C GLU A 34 9.25 -1.87 -1.21
N PRO A 35 10.05 -2.85 -1.65
CA PRO A 35 9.98 -4.24 -1.17
C PRO A 35 10.09 -4.38 0.35
N GLU A 36 10.95 -3.57 0.97
CA GLU A 36 11.23 -3.59 2.42
C GLU A 36 10.21 -2.78 3.25
N ASN A 37 9.22 -2.17 2.62
CA ASN A 37 8.23 -1.38 3.35
C ASN A 37 7.22 -2.31 4.05
N PRO A 38 7.04 -2.23 5.38
CA PRO A 38 6.12 -3.11 6.11
C PRO A 38 4.65 -2.98 5.67
N ALA A 39 4.27 -1.85 5.05
CA ALA A 39 2.93 -1.67 4.51
C ALA A 39 2.63 -2.59 3.31
N LYS A 40 3.66 -3.17 2.65
CA LYS A 40 3.48 -4.16 1.58
C LYS A 40 2.56 -5.31 2.01
N LEU A 41 2.73 -5.82 3.23
CA LEU A 41 1.90 -6.89 3.79
C LEU A 41 0.43 -6.46 3.92
N LEU A 42 0.17 -5.20 4.27
CA LEU A 42 -1.19 -4.67 4.33
C LEU A 42 -1.80 -4.67 2.92
N TYR A 43 -1.08 -4.17 1.91
CA TYR A 43 -1.60 -4.12 0.54
C TYR A 43 -1.87 -5.53 -0.02
N GLU A 44 -0.96 -6.48 0.20
CA GLU A 44 -1.14 -7.89 -0.17
C GLU A 44 -2.39 -8.48 0.51
N SER A 45 -2.60 -8.20 1.81
CA SER A 45 -3.79 -8.65 2.54
C SER A 45 -5.11 -8.04 2.04
N LEU A 46 -5.03 -6.92 1.32
CA LEU A 46 -6.17 -6.23 0.71
C LEU A 46 -6.37 -6.62 -0.76
N GLY A 47 -5.57 -7.56 -1.29
CA GLY A 47 -5.72 -8.09 -2.64
C GLY A 47 -4.90 -7.38 -3.72
N PHE A 48 -4.01 -6.45 -3.36
CA PHE A 48 -3.05 -5.91 -4.34
C PHE A 48 -2.05 -6.98 -4.77
N THR A 49 -1.67 -6.95 -6.04
CA THR A 49 -0.67 -7.86 -6.62
C THR A 49 0.46 -7.07 -7.29
N ASN A 50 1.65 -7.66 -7.33
CA ASN A 50 2.80 -7.07 -8.02
C ASN A 50 2.75 -7.45 -9.51
N LYS A 51 2.41 -6.48 -10.37
CA LYS A 51 2.30 -6.70 -11.81
C LYS A 51 3.64 -6.60 -12.56
N TYR A 52 4.62 -5.87 -12.02
CA TYR A 52 5.88 -5.56 -12.69
C TYR A 52 7.07 -5.73 -11.76
N LEU A 53 8.24 -6.03 -12.34
CA LEU A 53 9.54 -5.90 -11.68
C LEU A 53 10.07 -4.49 -11.93
N GLU A 54 10.53 -3.82 -10.88
CA GLU A 54 11.24 -2.55 -11.03
C GLU A 54 12.71 -2.80 -11.40
N MET A 55 13.21 -2.13 -12.44
CA MET A 55 14.61 -2.16 -12.85
C MET A 55 15.25 -0.79 -12.59
N ARG A 56 16.33 -0.74 -11.80
CA ARG A 56 17.07 0.48 -11.46
C ARG A 56 18.55 0.35 -11.87
N LEU A 57 19.13 1.39 -12.47
CA LEU A 57 20.57 1.53 -12.68
C LEU A 57 21.09 2.65 -11.78
N ALA A 58 21.89 2.32 -10.77
CA ALA A 58 22.63 3.30 -9.99
C ALA A 58 24.01 3.53 -10.63
N LYS A 59 24.42 4.79 -10.76
CA LYS A 59 25.77 5.20 -11.19
C LYS A 59 26.42 6.04 -10.11
#